data_AF-A0A9P3AYJ4-F1
#
_entry.id   AF-A0A9P3AYJ4-F1
#
_cell.length_a   1.000
_cell.length_b   1.000
_cell.length_c   1.000
_cell.angle_alpha   90.00
_cell.angle_beta   90.00
_cell.angle_gamma   90.00
#
_symmetry.space_group_name_H-M   'P 1'
#
loop_
_entity.id
_entity.type
_entity.pdbx_description
1 polymer ?
#
loop_
_entity_poly.entity_id
_entity_poly.type
_entity_poly.pdbx_seq_one_letter_code
_entity_poly.pdbx_strand_id
1 'polypeptide(L)'
;MLHHFNCISESGNPGIGPLVFDWNDETGEVTGPSAGEILAAFTRGYVSLHPDPREDRDLSSTRNRSDMAAVVGYLHRLPLALADAYPQLEEDTDPNIYDMEGNVLGQCIF
;
A
#
# COMPACT_ATOMS: atom_id res chain seq x y z
N MET A 1 -6.37 -9.60 17.69
CA MET A 1 -5.00 -9.51 18.22
C MET A 1 -4.50 -8.07 18.15
N LEU A 2 -3.83 -7.61 19.21
CA LEU A 2 -3.21 -6.29 19.23
C LEU A 2 -1.78 -6.39 18.67
N HIS A 3 -1.46 -5.54 17.70
CA HIS A 3 -0.16 -5.44 17.02
C HIS A 3 0.46 -4.08 17.31
N HIS A 4 1.78 -4.03 17.48
CA HIS A 4 2.55 -2.80 17.52
C HIS A 4 3.43 -2.72 16.27
N PHE A 5 3.36 -1.62 15.53
CA PHE A 5 4.13 -1.41 14.31
C PHE A 5 5.05 -0.19 14.40
N ASN A 6 6.24 -0.36 13.83
CA ASN A 6 7.19 0.69 13.53
C ASN A 6 7.69 0.47 12.09
N CYS A 7 7.05 1.14 11.14
CA CYS A 7 7.30 0.98 9.71
C CYS A 7 8.23 2.09 9.24
N ILE A 8 9.42 1.72 8.78
CA ILE A 8 10.42 2.66 8.27
C ILE A 8 9.92 3.25 6.95
N SER A 9 10.01 4.57 6.78
CA SER A 9 9.70 5.23 5.51
C SER A 9 10.70 4.79 4.43
N GLU A 10 10.18 4.42 3.25
CA GLU A 10 10.98 4.18 2.03
C GLU A 10 10.84 5.34 1.02
N SER A 11 10.13 6.39 1.40
CA SER A 11 9.98 7.59 0.60
C SER A 11 11.28 8.39 0.52
N GLY A 12 11.60 8.90 -0.68
CA GLY A 12 12.67 9.88 -0.87
C GLY A 12 12.34 11.28 -0.32
N ASN A 13 11.09 11.53 0.08
CA ASN A 13 10.69 12.80 0.67
C ASN A 13 11.04 12.83 2.18
N PRO A 14 11.92 13.74 2.64
CA PRO A 14 12.34 13.80 4.05
C PRO A 14 11.22 14.21 5.02
N GLY A 15 10.09 14.73 4.51
CA GLY A 15 8.91 15.03 5.32
C GLY A 15 8.07 13.79 5.67
N ILE A 16 8.33 12.64 5.06
CA ILE A 16 7.61 11.39 5.35
C ILE A 16 8.42 10.59 6.39
N GLY A 17 8.01 10.72 7.65
CA GLY A 17 8.58 9.98 8.77
C GLY A 17 8.11 8.52 8.84
N PRO A 18 8.62 7.74 9.81
CA PRO A 18 8.14 6.37 10.04
C PRO A 18 6.68 6.37 10.55
N LEU A 19 5.95 5.29 10.27
CA LEU A 19 4.64 5.05 10.87
C LEU A 19 4.81 4.27 12.17
N VAL A 20 4.37 4.84 13.28
CA VAL A 20 4.37 4.19 14.60
C VAL A 20 2.96 4.16 15.15
N PHE A 21 2.38 2.97 15.28
CA PHE A 21 0.99 2.80 15.72
C PHE A 21 0.73 1.41 16.30
N ASP A 22 -0.32 1.33 17.12
CA ASP A 22 -0.91 0.08 17.56
C ASP A 22 -2.18 -0.20 16.76
N TRP A 23 -2.42 -1.47 16.46
CA TRP A 23 -3.60 -1.90 15.71
C TRP A 23 -4.21 -3.17 16.30
N ASN A 24 -5.51 -3.12 16.58
CA ASN A 24 -6.27 -4.31 16.94
C ASN A 24 -6.98 -4.83 15.67
N ASP A 25 -6.52 -5.96 15.14
CA ASP A 25 -7.06 -6.52 13.89
C ASP A 25 -8.46 -7.13 14.03
N GLU A 26 -8.94 -7.36 15.26
CA GLU A 26 -10.30 -7.85 15.51
C GLU A 26 -11.32 -6.70 15.55
N THR A 27 -10.97 -5.59 16.21
CA THR A 27 -11.88 -4.44 16.38
C THR A 27 -11.68 -3.38 15.28
N GLY A 28 -10.51 -3.33 14.65
CA GLY A 28 -10.11 -2.31 13.70
C GLY A 28 -9.64 -1.01 14.36
N GLU A 29 -9.45 -1.02 15.68
CA GLU A 29 -8.97 0.13 16.43
C GLU A 29 -7.50 0.40 16.10
N VAL A 30 -7.18 1.66 15.80
CA VAL A 30 -5.83 2.14 15.50
C VAL A 30 -5.51 3.27 16.47
N THR A 31 -4.39 3.16 17.19
CA THR A 31 -3.95 4.17 18.17
C THR A 31 -2.45 4.43 18.06
N GLY A 32 -1.95 5.43 18.77
CA GLY A 32 -0.55 5.83 18.75
C GLY A 32 -0.23 6.99 17.82
N PRO A 33 1.06 7.36 17.71
CA PRO A 33 1.49 8.60 17.05
C PRO A 33 1.03 8.78 15.61
N SER A 34 1.08 7.71 14.81
CA SER A 34 0.71 7.74 13.39
C SER A 34 -0.72 7.29 13.11
N ALA A 35 -1.56 7.05 14.13
CA ALA A 35 -2.93 6.60 13.94
C ALA A 35 -3.75 7.56 13.07
N GLY A 36 -3.53 8.87 13.22
CA GLY A 36 -4.19 9.88 12.40
C GLY A 36 -3.90 9.73 10.90
N GLU A 37 -2.66 9.38 10.54
CA GLU A 37 -2.26 9.17 9.15
C GLU A 37 -2.91 7.92 8.55
N ILE A 38 -2.93 6.81 9.31
CA ILE A 38 -3.61 5.58 8.92
C ILE A 38 -5.10 5.84 8.70
N LEU A 39 -5.77 6.46 9.68
CA LEU A 39 -7.21 6.73 9.62
C LEU A 39 -7.58 7.73 8.53
N ALA A 40 -6.69 8.67 8.19
CA ALA A 40 -6.89 9.59 7.07
C ALA A 40 -6.95 8.84 5.73
N ALA A 41 -6.12 7.80 5.52
CA ALA A 41 -6.19 6.97 4.32
C ALA A 41 -7.54 6.24 4.22
N PHE A 42 -8.03 5.63 5.31
CA PHE A 42 -9.34 4.99 5.35
C PHE A 42 -10.51 5.97 5.20
N THR A 43 -10.34 7.22 5.65
CA THR A 43 -11.34 8.29 5.45
C THR A 43 -11.40 8.71 3.99
N ARG A 44 -10.24 8.76 3.30
CA ARG A 44 -10.17 8.99 1.86
C ARG A 44 -10.77 7.81 1.07
N GLY A 45 -10.67 6.61 1.60
CA GLY A 45 -11.31 5.40 1.06
C GLY A 45 -10.50 4.67 -0.01
N TYR A 46 -9.30 5.14 -0.35
CA TYR A 46 -8.40 4.47 -1.29
C TYR A 46 -6.92 4.80 -1.03
N VAL A 47 -6.02 3.96 -1.54
CA VAL A 47 -4.57 4.16 -1.51
C VAL A 47 -3.92 3.61 -2.78
N SER A 48 -2.87 4.28 -3.27
CA SER A 48 -2.05 3.77 -4.35
C SER A 48 -1.17 2.63 -3.86
N LEU A 49 -0.94 1.62 -4.71
CA LEU A 49 -0.10 0.49 -4.40
C LEU A 49 1.34 0.76 -4.85
N HIS A 50 2.30 0.27 -4.08
CA HIS A 50 3.71 0.23 -4.49
C HIS A 50 4.07 -1.20 -4.95
N PRO A 51 4.92 -1.39 -5.99
CA PRO A 51 5.71 -0.37 -6.70
C PRO A 51 5.03 0.39 -7.83
N ASP A 52 3.82 0.04 -8.27
CA ASP A 52 3.14 0.78 -9.34
C ASP A 52 2.14 1.82 -8.79
N PRO A 53 2.53 3.09 -8.63
CA PRO A 53 1.68 4.13 -8.02
C PRO A 53 0.48 4.51 -8.89
N ARG A 54 0.33 3.96 -10.10
CA ARG A 54 -0.86 4.17 -10.95
C ARG A 54 -2.01 3.25 -10.55
N GLU A 55 -1.71 2.18 -9.83
CA GLU A 55 -2.71 1.23 -9.33
C GLU A 55 -3.27 1.71 -7.98
N ASP A 56 -4.49 2.22 -8.00
CA ASP A 56 -5.22 2.59 -6.79
C ASP A 56 -6.09 1.43 -6.30
N ARG A 57 -6.14 1.25 -4.98
CA ARG A 57 -6.98 0.26 -4.31
C ARG A 57 -7.99 0.93 -3.39
N ASP A 58 -9.25 0.55 -3.54
CA ASP A 58 -10.31 0.89 -2.60
C ASP A 58 -10.13 0.20 -1.25
N LEU A 59 -10.34 0.96 -0.17
CA LEU A 59 -10.23 0.51 1.21
C LEU A 59 -11.63 0.25 1.77
N SER A 60 -11.82 -0.93 2.35
CA SER A 60 -13.09 -1.39 2.90
C SER A 60 -13.23 -1.12 4.39
N SER A 61 -12.20 -1.43 5.18
CA SER A 61 -12.25 -1.34 6.64
C SER A 61 -10.86 -1.43 7.26
N THR A 62 -10.65 -0.74 8.38
CA THR A 62 -9.45 -0.87 9.21
C THR A 62 -9.28 -2.27 9.81
N ARG A 63 -10.29 -3.14 9.78
CA ARG A 63 -10.17 -4.57 10.16
C ARG A 63 -9.60 -5.45 9.06
N ASN A 64 -9.62 -4.98 7.82
CA ASN A 64 -9.14 -5.76 6.69
C ASN A 64 -7.61 -5.70 6.65
N ARG A 65 -6.97 -6.86 6.82
CA ARG A 65 -5.51 -7.00 6.81
C ARG A 65 -4.88 -6.56 5.49
N SER A 66 -5.52 -6.83 4.35
CA SER A 66 -5.02 -6.40 3.05
C SER A 66 -5.11 -4.90 2.86
N ASP A 67 -6.15 -4.27 3.39
CA ASP A 67 -6.29 -2.81 3.34
C ASP A 67 -5.28 -2.13 4.26
N MET A 68 -5.06 -2.68 5.46
CA MET A 68 -4.00 -2.21 6.36
C MET A 68 -2.61 -2.40 5.73
N ALA A 69 -2.35 -3.54 5.09
CA ALA A 69 -1.11 -3.80 4.39
C ALA A 69 -0.89 -2.82 3.23
N ALA A 70 -1.93 -2.51 2.45
CA ALA A 70 -1.87 -1.53 1.36
C ALA A 70 -1.54 -0.12 1.88
N VAL A 71 -2.21 0.33 2.94
CA VAL A 71 -1.96 1.64 3.55
C VAL A 71 -0.52 1.77 4.06
N VAL A 72 -0.02 0.75 4.74
CA VAL A 72 1.36 0.74 5.24
C VAL A 72 2.37 0.65 4.09
N GLY A 73 2.14 -0.25 3.13
CA GLY A 73 3.09 -0.54 2.06
C GLY A 73 3.20 0.52 0.97
N TYR A 74 2.35 1.56 0.97
CA TYR A 74 2.40 2.62 -0.03
C TYR A 74 3.73 3.40 -0.01
N LEU A 75 4.19 3.82 1.18
CA LEU A 75 5.44 4.61 1.33
C LEU A 75 6.36 4.10 2.44
N HIS A 76 6.00 3.00 3.10
CA HIS A 76 6.75 2.45 4.22
C HIS A 76 7.03 0.98 4.01
N ARG A 77 8.14 0.53 4.58
CA ARG A 77 8.50 -0.87 4.59
C ARG A 77 7.41 -1.67 5.28
N LEU A 78 6.84 -2.62 4.54
CA LEU A 78 5.79 -3.48 5.05
C LEU A 78 6.34 -4.43 6.14
N PRO A 79 5.75 -4.43 7.35
CA PRO A 79 6.12 -5.37 8.40
C PRO A 79 5.84 -6.81 8.00
N LEU A 80 6.67 -7.75 8.46
CA LEU A 80 6.50 -9.18 8.17
C LEU A 80 5.10 -9.71 8.51
N ALA A 81 4.50 -9.20 9.59
CA ALA A 81 3.16 -9.60 10.03
C ALA A 81 2.03 -9.17 9.08
N LEU A 82 2.30 -8.32 8.08
CA LEU A 82 1.35 -7.89 7.04
C LEU A 82 1.79 -8.31 5.63
N ALA A 83 2.98 -8.90 5.48
CA ALA A 83 3.57 -9.21 4.18
C ALA A 83 2.73 -10.18 3.36
N ASP A 84 2.10 -11.16 4.02
CA ASP A 84 1.22 -12.15 3.39
C ASP A 84 -0.12 -11.56 2.91
N ALA A 85 -0.50 -10.41 3.46
CA ALA A 85 -1.77 -9.75 3.15
C ALA A 85 -1.63 -8.66 2.08
N TYR A 86 -0.40 -8.29 1.69
CA TYR A 86 -0.19 -7.23 0.71
C TYR A 86 -0.84 -7.59 -0.63
N PRO A 87 -1.62 -6.68 -1.23
CA PRO A 87 -2.23 -6.93 -2.53
C PRO A 87 -1.15 -7.29 -3.56
N GLN A 88 -1.35 -8.42 -4.25
CA GLN A 88 -0.55 -8.74 -5.42
C GLN A 88 -0.99 -7.81 -6.54
N LEU A 89 -0.04 -7.10 -7.13
CA LEU A 89 -0.28 -6.42 -8.40
C LEU A 89 -0.42 -7.50 -9.48
N GLU A 90 -1.40 -7.34 -10.37
CA GLU A 90 -1.42 -8.19 -11.56
C GLU A 90 -0.17 -7.88 -12.38
N GLU A 91 0.56 -8.92 -12.80
CA GLU A 91 1.65 -8.73 -13.74
C GLU A 91 1.06 -8.22 -15.05
N ASP A 92 1.60 -7.11 -15.56
CA ASP A 92 1.32 -6.69 -16.92
C ASP A 92 1.97 -7.71 -17.86
N THR A 93 1.16 -8.69 -18.28
CA THR A 93 1.59 -9.78 -19.16
C THR A 93 1.65 -9.35 -20.63
N ASP A 94 1.29 -8.11 -20.98
CA ASP A 94 1.45 -7.63 -22.34
C ASP A 94 2.85 -7.05 -22.54
N PRO A 95 3.78 -7.80 -23.18
CA PRO A 95 5.11 -7.28 -23.40
C PRO A 95 5.12 -6.16 -24.45
N ASN A 96 4.01 -5.96 -25.18
CA ASN A 96 3.98 -5.09 -26.35
C ASN A 96 3.92 -3.62 -25.94
N ILE A 97 4.78 -2.83 -26.57
CA ILE A 97 4.72 -1.37 -26.54
C ILE A 97 3.87 -0.94 -27.73
N TYR A 98 2.86 -0.10 -27.50
CA TYR A 98 1.99 0.40 -28.56
C TYR A 98 2.25 1.88 -28.87
N ASP A 99 2.06 2.27 -30.12
CA ASP A 99 1.92 3.69 -30.48
C ASP A 99 0.53 4.24 -30.11
N MET A 100 0.31 5.53 -30.36
CA MET A 100 -0.98 6.19 -30.08
C MET A 100 -2.14 5.69 -30.96
N GLU A 101 -1.85 4.93 -32.01
CA GLU A 101 -2.82 4.34 -32.94
C GLU A 101 -3.13 2.88 -32.59
N GLY A 102 -2.44 2.32 -31.58
CA GLY A 102 -2.59 0.94 -31.13
C GLY A 102 -1.75 -0.07 -31.90
N ASN A 103 -0.74 0.36 -32.68
CA ASN A 103 0.17 -0.55 -33.37
C ASN A 103 1.33 -0.95 -32.45
N VAL A 104 1.76 -2.22 -32.54
CA VAL A 104 2.91 -2.72 -31.78
C VAL A 104 4.21 -2.10 -32.33
N LEU A 105 4.92 -1.37 -31.47
CA LEU A 105 6.23 -0.77 -31.72
C LEU A 105 7.40 -1.68 -31.32
N GLY A 106 7.17 -2.61 -30.39
CA GLY A 106 8.22 -3.52 -29.89
C GLY A 106 7.77 -4.30 -28.67
N GLN A 107 8.68 -5.07 -28.07
CA GLN A 107 8.42 -5.85 -26.86
C GLN A 107 9.46 -5.54 -25.78
N CYS A 108 9.01 -5.34 -24.53
CA CYS A 108 9.89 -5.34 -23.36
C CYS A 108 10.26 -6.78 -23.00
N ILE A 109 11.56 -7.07 -22.90
CA ILE A 109 12.09 -8.36 -22.46
C ILE A 109 12.74 -8.13 -21.10
N PHE A 110 12.24 -8.81 -20.07
CA PHE A 110 12.76 -8.74 -18.69
C PHE A 110 13.78 -9.86 -18.42
#